data_AF-A0A5P2CVX7-F1
#
_entry.id   AF-A0A5P2CVX7-F1
#
_cell.length_a   1.000
_cell.length_b   1.000
_cell.length_c   1.000
_cell.angle_alpha   90.00
_cell.angle_beta   90.00
_cell.angle_gamma   90.00
#
_symmetry.space_group_name_H-M   'P 1'
#
loop_
_entity.id
_entity.type
_entity.pdbx_description
1 polymer ?
#
loop_
_entity_poly.entity_id
_entity_poly.type
_entity_poly.pdbx_seq_one_letter_code
_entity_poly.pdbx_strand_id
1 'polypeptide(L)'
;MTGHGEAAHDILVGIDPVREWHLPLAWAADEAYRRRLPLRLVLAVPPPRDTHHVDHTTRQTALRRAGAERIEQARDWAHGRHPELAVVGDVREGFPAPVLAGAARHARMVVLGSRHLGRVAEVFSAGSLVVPVTAQAACPVVVVGDADHITQQPPYFVVGIDGSAASATALAFAFDEADLRGAAVRAVSVWQPPVLPLHGREAALQAQRALLAETTAGLSEKYPDVHLTHEVPVGHPVEELARAAEHALAVVVGRRGRGGYTGMRVGSTVHGLLHRAHCPVITVPNG
;
A
#
# COMPACT_ATOMS: atom_id res chain seq x y z
N MET A 1 -1.57 2.97 34.61
CA MET A 1 -0.36 2.53 33.88
C MET A 1 -0.55 2.88 32.42
N THR A 2 0.07 3.98 32.01
CA THR A 2 -0.01 4.59 30.69
C THR A 2 0.88 3.81 29.72
N GLY A 3 0.25 3.02 28.84
CA GLY A 3 0.94 2.39 27.71
C GLY A 3 1.45 3.47 26.78
N HIS A 4 2.75 3.76 26.84
CA HIS A 4 3.43 4.51 25.81
C HIS A 4 3.31 3.69 24.54
N GLY A 5 2.63 4.21 23.52
CA GLY A 5 2.56 3.55 22.22
C GLY A 5 3.97 3.32 21.71
N GLU A 6 4.39 2.06 21.63
CA GLU A 6 5.61 1.67 20.91
C GLU A 6 5.52 2.27 19.51
N ALA A 7 6.45 3.15 19.18
CA ALA A 7 6.50 3.76 17.86
C ALA A 7 6.59 2.64 16.80
N ALA A 8 6.04 2.86 15.62
CA ALA A 8 6.16 1.86 14.57
C ALA A 8 7.65 1.74 14.17
N HIS A 9 8.24 0.56 14.29
CA HIS A 9 9.71 0.40 14.34
C HIS A 9 10.32 -0.26 13.09
N ASP A 10 9.54 -0.87 12.20
CA ASP A 10 10.07 -1.59 11.04
C ASP A 10 9.28 -1.36 9.75
N ILE A 11 9.89 -1.71 8.62
CA ILE A 11 9.18 -1.93 7.36
C ILE A 11 8.89 -3.44 7.29
N LEU A 12 7.60 -3.80 7.21
CA LEU A 12 7.18 -5.20 7.14
C LEU A 12 6.99 -5.60 5.67
N VAL A 13 7.52 -6.76 5.26
CA VAL A 13 7.23 -7.35 3.95
C VAL A 13 6.79 -8.80 4.09
N GLY A 14 5.69 -9.15 3.41
CA GLY A 14 5.23 -10.54 3.34
C GLY A 14 6.02 -11.33 2.31
N ILE A 15 6.61 -12.45 2.72
CA ILE A 15 7.32 -13.38 1.83
C ILE A 15 6.40 -14.52 1.44
N ASP A 16 6.19 -14.68 0.13
CA ASP A 16 5.46 -15.82 -0.41
C ASP A 16 6.40 -17.05 -0.49
N PRO A 17 6.00 -18.21 0.05
CA PRO A 17 6.82 -19.41 0.04
C PRO A 17 7.07 -19.98 -1.37
N VAL A 18 6.20 -19.67 -2.33
CA VAL A 18 6.21 -20.28 -3.68
C VAL A 18 6.51 -19.25 -4.76
N ARG A 19 6.00 -18.03 -4.61
CA ARG A 19 6.09 -17.00 -5.65
C ARG A 19 7.34 -16.14 -5.52
N GLU A 20 7.54 -15.33 -6.55
CA GLU A 20 8.58 -14.32 -6.59
C GLU A 20 8.29 -13.20 -5.60
N TRP A 21 9.29 -12.85 -4.80
CA TRP A 21 9.23 -11.78 -3.79
C TRP A 21 10.21 -10.64 -4.06
N HIS A 22 10.99 -10.71 -5.14
CA HIS A 22 12.07 -9.75 -5.39
C HIS A 22 11.59 -8.30 -5.50
N LEU A 23 10.52 -8.02 -6.26
CA LEU A 23 10.01 -6.64 -6.41
C LEU A 23 9.47 -6.02 -5.12
N PRO A 24 8.53 -6.63 -4.38
CA PRO A 24 8.08 -6.07 -3.11
C PRO A 24 9.21 -6.03 -2.07
N LEU A 25 10.14 -6.98 -2.09
CA LEU A 25 11.30 -6.96 -1.20
C LEU A 25 12.28 -5.83 -1.56
N ALA A 26 12.52 -5.58 -2.85
CA ALA A 26 13.36 -4.47 -3.32
C ALA A 26 12.81 -3.14 -2.80
N TRP A 27 11.51 -2.93 -3.01
CA TRP A 27 10.83 -1.72 -2.57
C TRP A 27 10.90 -1.57 -1.04
N ALA A 28 10.61 -2.65 -0.30
CA ALA A 28 10.67 -2.63 1.16
C ALA A 28 12.08 -2.39 1.71
N ALA A 29 13.10 -2.97 1.09
CA ALA A 29 14.49 -2.81 1.49
C ALA A 29 15.00 -1.39 1.20
N ASP A 30 14.67 -0.83 0.03
CA ASP A 30 14.99 0.58 -0.30
C ASP A 30 14.33 1.54 0.68
N GLU A 31 13.09 1.24 1.07
CA GLU A 31 12.35 2.07 2.01
C GLU A 31 12.90 2.00 3.44
N ALA A 32 13.21 0.79 3.89
CA ALA A 32 13.81 0.55 5.20
C ALA A 32 15.18 1.24 5.31
N TYR A 33 16.01 1.10 4.27
CA TYR A 33 17.32 1.75 4.21
C TYR A 33 17.20 3.28 4.21
N ARG A 34 16.32 3.86 3.37
CA ARG A 34 16.10 5.32 3.30
C ARG A 34 15.68 5.90 4.65
N ARG A 35 14.87 5.17 5.42
CA ARG A 35 14.38 5.60 6.74
C ARG A 35 15.29 5.20 7.89
N ARG A 36 16.33 4.40 7.64
CA ARG A 36 17.16 3.77 8.68
C ARG A 36 16.33 2.99 9.69
N LEU A 37 15.33 2.26 9.19
CA LEU A 37 14.51 1.34 9.97
C LEU A 37 14.89 -0.11 9.62
N PRO A 38 14.76 -1.06 10.56
CA PRO A 38 14.88 -2.47 10.26
C PRO A 38 13.83 -2.92 9.25
N LEU A 39 14.20 -3.92 8.44
CA LEU A 39 13.31 -4.64 7.54
C LEU A 39 12.89 -5.96 8.19
N ARG A 40 11.58 -6.17 8.36
CA ARG A 40 11.02 -7.43 8.88
C ARG A 40 10.42 -8.25 7.74
N LEU A 41 10.94 -9.46 7.55
CA LEU A 41 10.42 -10.44 6.60
C LEU A 41 9.48 -11.39 7.34
N VAL A 42 8.22 -11.51 6.91
CA VAL A 42 7.25 -12.44 7.52
C VAL A 42 6.74 -13.44 6.50
N LEU A 43 6.85 -14.71 6.85
CA LEU A 43 6.25 -15.82 6.12
C LEU A 43 5.28 -16.57 7.04
N ALA A 44 4.04 -16.75 6.59
CA ALA A 44 3.03 -17.47 7.35
C ALA A 44 2.87 -18.90 6.84
N VAL A 45 2.92 -19.85 7.77
CA VAL A 45 2.68 -21.27 7.53
C VAL A 45 1.26 -21.60 8.02
N PRO A 46 0.30 -21.87 7.10
CA PRO A 46 -1.07 -22.17 7.50
C PRO A 46 -1.13 -23.46 8.34
N PRO A 47 -2.12 -23.56 9.25
CA PRO A 47 -2.35 -24.79 9.98
C PRO A 47 -2.78 -25.92 9.02
N PRO A 48 -2.56 -27.19 9.38
CA PRO A 48 -3.10 -28.31 8.63
C PRO A 48 -4.63 -28.23 8.53
N ARG A 49 -5.21 -28.68 7.41
CA ARG A 49 -6.66 -28.85 7.26
C ARG A 49 -7.04 -30.22 7.85
N ASP A 50 -7.85 -30.26 8.92
CA ASP A 50 -8.38 -31.48 9.56
C ASP A 50 -9.52 -32.13 8.73
N THR A 51 -9.83 -33.44 8.73
CA THR A 51 -9.66 -34.53 9.72
C THR A 51 -9.33 -35.88 9.03
N HIS A 52 -8.63 -36.78 9.73
CA HIS A 52 -8.18 -38.14 9.34
C HIS A 52 -6.82 -38.25 8.61
N HIS A 53 -5.68 -38.13 9.32
CA HIS A 53 -4.46 -38.99 9.12
C HIS A 53 -3.28 -38.61 10.05
N VAL A 54 -2.35 -39.55 10.20
CA VAL A 54 -1.28 -39.61 11.24
C VAL A 54 -0.04 -38.74 10.95
N ASP A 55 0.06 -38.06 9.79
CA ASP A 55 1.33 -37.46 9.29
C ASP A 55 1.37 -35.92 9.25
N HIS A 56 0.56 -35.24 10.07
CA HIS A 56 0.52 -33.76 10.08
C HIS A 56 1.78 -33.11 10.63
N THR A 57 2.46 -33.73 11.60
CA THR A 57 3.64 -33.17 12.27
C THR A 57 4.85 -33.10 11.34
N THR A 58 5.11 -34.15 10.56
CA THR A 58 6.20 -34.20 9.56
C THR A 58 6.00 -33.12 8.49
N ARG A 59 4.79 -33.04 7.93
CA ARG A 59 4.43 -32.05 6.90
C ARG A 59 4.54 -30.63 7.43
N GLN A 60 4.05 -30.35 8.65
CA GLN A 60 4.13 -29.02 9.25
C GLN A 60 5.58 -28.60 9.51
N THR A 61 6.40 -29.53 10.01
CA THR A 61 7.83 -29.30 10.24
C THR A 61 8.56 -29.01 8.93
N ALA A 62 8.26 -29.76 7.87
CA ALA A 62 8.82 -29.52 6.53
C ALA A 62 8.42 -28.14 5.98
N LEU A 63 7.16 -27.72 6.14
CA LEU A 63 6.70 -26.39 5.72
C LEU A 63 7.40 -25.26 6.50
N ARG A 64 7.57 -25.41 7.82
CA ARG A 64 8.31 -24.42 8.63
C ARG A 64 9.78 -24.34 8.22
N ARG A 65 10.43 -25.48 7.98
CA ARG A 65 11.81 -25.53 7.51
C ARG A 65 11.96 -24.87 6.14
N ALA A 66 11.10 -25.21 5.17
CA ALA A 66 11.10 -24.58 3.86
C ALA A 66 10.82 -23.07 3.94
N GLY A 67 9.93 -22.66 4.84
CA GLY A 67 9.67 -21.25 5.14
C GLY A 67 10.90 -20.52 5.69
N ALA A 68 11.62 -21.15 6.62
CA ALA A 68 12.86 -20.60 7.17
C ALA A 68 13.94 -20.47 6.08
N GLU A 69 14.16 -21.51 5.27
CA GLU A 69 15.08 -21.47 4.14
C GLU A 69 14.71 -20.34 3.15
N ARG A 70 13.42 -20.10 2.91
CA ARG A 70 12.95 -19.01 2.05
C ARG A 70 13.22 -17.63 2.65
N ILE A 71 13.03 -17.48 3.96
CA ILE A 71 13.35 -16.25 4.69
C ILE A 71 14.85 -15.96 4.65
N GLU A 72 15.71 -16.97 4.81
CA GLU A 72 17.17 -16.82 4.71
C GLU A 72 17.57 -16.35 3.31
N GLN A 73 17.03 -16.95 2.24
CA GLN A 73 17.26 -16.51 0.86
C GLN A 73 16.86 -15.05 0.64
N ALA A 74 15.70 -14.65 1.15
CA ALA A 74 15.23 -13.26 1.06
C ALA A 74 16.12 -12.31 1.86
N ARG A 75 16.60 -12.74 3.04
CA ARG A 75 17.52 -11.96 3.86
C ARG A 75 18.86 -11.74 3.17
N ASP A 76 19.44 -12.79 2.60
CA ASP A 76 20.73 -12.72 1.89
C ASP A 76 20.62 -11.83 0.65
N TRP A 77 19.51 -11.94 -0.08
CA TRP A 77 19.22 -11.05 -1.21
C TRP A 77 19.09 -9.58 -0.78
N ALA A 78 18.39 -9.30 0.32
CA ALA A 78 18.23 -7.94 0.85
C ALA A 78 19.57 -7.34 1.31
N HIS A 79 20.44 -8.14 1.95
CA HIS A 79 21.81 -7.71 2.31
C HIS A 79 22.67 -7.45 1.08
N GLY A 80 22.53 -8.25 0.02
CA GLY A 80 23.22 -8.00 -1.26
C GLY A 80 22.85 -6.64 -1.87
N ARG A 81 21.63 -6.15 -1.60
CA ARG A 81 21.15 -4.84 -2.04
C ARG A 81 21.60 -3.71 -1.11
N HIS A 82 21.46 -3.90 0.21
CA HIS A 82 21.83 -2.93 1.24
C HIS A 82 22.60 -3.65 2.37
N PRO A 83 23.93 -3.66 2.33
CA PRO A 83 24.75 -4.43 3.29
C PRO A 83 24.59 -4.00 4.76
N GLU A 84 24.24 -2.73 5.00
CA GLU A 84 24.06 -2.16 6.34
C GLU A 84 22.63 -2.31 6.87
N LEU A 85 21.70 -2.85 6.07
CA LEU A 85 20.29 -2.95 6.46
C LEU A 85 20.11 -4.06 7.51
N ALA A 86 19.56 -3.70 8.67
CA ALA A 86 19.16 -4.68 9.67
C ALA A 86 17.91 -5.44 9.17
N VAL A 87 18.09 -6.72 8.79
CA VAL A 87 16.99 -7.57 8.30
C VAL A 87 16.67 -8.68 9.31
N VAL A 88 15.42 -8.72 9.76
CA VAL A 88 14.91 -9.75 10.69
C VAL A 88 13.92 -10.64 9.96
N GLY A 89 14.14 -11.96 10.04
CA GLY A 89 13.27 -12.97 9.45
C GLY A 89 12.36 -13.63 10.47
N ASP A 90 11.11 -13.88 10.10
CA ASP A 90 10.10 -14.43 11.01
C ASP A 90 9.14 -15.40 10.29
N VAL A 91 9.14 -16.65 10.74
CA VAL A 91 8.21 -17.69 10.26
C VAL A 91 7.13 -17.89 11.31
N ARG A 92 5.89 -17.51 10.97
CA ARG A 92 4.75 -17.54 11.87
C ARG A 92 3.75 -18.61 11.48
N GLU A 93 3.10 -19.20 12.46
CA GLU A 93 1.97 -20.09 12.20
C GLU A 93 0.69 -19.29 12.03
N GLY A 94 -0.13 -19.70 11.07
CA GLY A 94 -1.43 -19.11 10.82
C GLY A 94 -1.66 -18.78 9.35
N PHE A 95 -2.88 -18.33 9.05
CA PHE A 95 -3.19 -17.84 7.71
C PHE A 95 -2.46 -16.51 7.45
N PRO A 96 -1.93 -16.28 6.23
CA PRO A 96 -1.02 -15.14 6.03
C PRO A 96 -1.67 -13.77 6.23
N ALA A 97 -2.93 -13.58 5.85
CA ALA A 97 -3.60 -12.30 6.02
C ALA A 97 -3.74 -11.88 7.52
N PRO A 98 -4.29 -12.70 8.43
CA PRO A 98 -4.30 -12.40 9.86
C PRO A 98 -2.91 -12.20 10.46
N VAL A 99 -1.92 -13.00 10.05
CA VAL A 99 -0.53 -12.89 10.54
C VAL A 99 0.06 -11.52 10.16
N LEU A 100 -0.04 -11.14 8.89
CA LEU A 100 0.49 -9.86 8.40
C LEU A 100 -0.28 -8.67 8.98
N ALA A 101 -1.62 -8.74 9.07
CA ALA A 101 -2.42 -7.70 9.70
C ALA A 101 -2.12 -7.55 11.20
N GLY A 102 -1.77 -8.65 11.87
CA GLY A 102 -1.33 -8.65 13.26
C GLY A 102 0.04 -7.97 13.43
N ALA A 103 1.01 -8.34 12.59
CA ALA A 103 2.34 -7.75 12.57
C ALA A 103 2.32 -6.25 12.20
N ALA A 104 1.37 -5.83 11.35
CA ALA A 104 1.18 -4.44 10.93
C ALA A 104 0.96 -3.44 12.08
N ARG A 105 0.56 -3.89 13.27
CA ARG A 105 0.37 -3.01 14.44
C ARG A 105 1.65 -2.34 14.93
N HIS A 106 2.80 -2.95 14.66
CA HIS A 106 4.11 -2.45 15.09
C HIS A 106 4.97 -1.96 13.90
N ALA A 107 4.41 -2.02 12.69
CA ALA A 107 5.11 -1.69 11.45
C ALA A 107 4.80 -0.26 11.01
N ARG A 108 5.82 0.43 10.50
CA ARG A 108 5.66 1.77 9.89
C ARG A 108 4.83 1.67 8.61
N MET A 109 4.99 0.57 7.86
CA MET A 109 4.15 0.18 6.74
C MET A 109 4.31 -1.31 6.42
N VAL A 110 3.33 -1.88 5.72
CA VAL A 110 3.38 -3.24 5.18
C VAL A 110 3.53 -3.20 3.67
N VAL A 111 4.49 -3.94 3.14
CA VAL A 111 4.74 -4.07 1.70
C VAL A 111 4.31 -5.47 1.25
N LEU A 112 3.50 -5.51 0.21
CA LEU A 112 2.96 -6.71 -0.39
C LEU A 112 3.26 -6.72 -1.89
N GLY A 113 3.53 -7.89 -2.44
CA GLY A 113 3.50 -8.08 -3.89
C GLY A 113 2.08 -8.01 -4.41
N SER A 114 1.88 -7.35 -5.54
CA SER A 114 0.63 -7.47 -6.28
C SER A 114 0.53 -8.87 -6.90
N ARG A 115 -0.69 -9.28 -7.20
CA ARG A 115 -0.95 -10.45 -8.02
C ARG A 115 -1.20 -9.95 -9.43
N HIS A 116 -0.22 -10.07 -10.32
CA HIS A 116 -0.53 -9.96 -11.73
C HIS A 116 -1.29 -11.21 -12.14
N LEU A 117 -2.60 -11.05 -12.34
CA LEU A 117 -3.49 -12.04 -12.93
C LEU A 117 -3.09 -12.23 -14.41
N GLY A 118 -2.02 -12.99 -14.65
CA GLY A 118 -1.79 -13.62 -15.95
C GLY A 118 -2.82 -14.73 -16.26
N ARG A 119 -3.72 -15.03 -15.32
CA ARG A 119 -4.81 -15.99 -15.50
C ARG A 119 -6.05 -15.48 -14.78
N VAL A 120 -7.11 -15.28 -15.56
CA VAL A 120 -8.46 -14.76 -15.24
C VAL A 120 -9.20 -15.58 -14.14
N ALA A 121 -8.54 -16.50 -13.43
CA ALA A 121 -9.18 -17.53 -12.63
C ALA A 121 -9.15 -17.34 -11.10
N GLU A 122 -8.46 -16.36 -10.52
CA GLU A 122 -8.14 -16.40 -9.08
C GLU A 122 -8.68 -15.26 -8.21
N VAL A 123 -9.65 -14.48 -8.72
CA VAL A 123 -10.29 -13.34 -8.02
C VAL A 123 -10.95 -13.74 -6.67
N PHE A 124 -11.31 -15.00 -6.51
CA PHE A 124 -11.99 -15.53 -5.31
C PHE A 124 -11.22 -16.67 -4.60
N SER A 125 -9.91 -16.76 -4.83
CA SER A 125 -9.09 -17.78 -4.19
C SER A 125 -8.86 -17.48 -2.71
N ALA A 126 -8.89 -18.53 -1.87
CA ALA A 126 -8.58 -18.51 -0.43
C ALA A 126 -7.15 -18.02 -0.10
N GLY A 127 -6.36 -17.62 -1.10
CA GLY A 127 -5.02 -17.08 -0.95
C GLY A 127 -4.95 -15.56 -0.91
N SER A 128 -5.97 -14.78 -1.29
CA SER A 128 -5.87 -13.32 -1.44
C SER A 128 -5.37 -12.61 -0.17
N LEU A 129 -4.18 -11.99 -0.23
CA LEU A 129 -3.56 -11.30 0.92
C LEU A 129 -3.77 -9.80 0.90
N VAL A 130 -3.71 -9.21 -0.30
CA VAL A 130 -3.74 -7.76 -0.48
C VAL A 130 -5.01 -7.15 0.11
N VAL A 131 -6.19 -7.59 -0.35
CA VAL A 131 -7.45 -6.98 0.11
C VAL A 131 -7.68 -7.18 1.62
N PRO A 132 -7.53 -8.39 2.19
CA PRO A 132 -7.71 -8.57 3.64
C PRO A 132 -6.70 -7.81 4.50
N VAL A 133 -5.43 -7.72 4.09
CA VAL A 133 -4.41 -6.96 4.83
C VAL A 133 -4.67 -5.47 4.71
N THR A 134 -4.94 -4.94 3.51
CA THR A 134 -5.34 -3.54 3.30
C THR A 134 -6.58 -3.16 4.11
N ALA A 135 -7.53 -4.09 4.27
CA ALA A 135 -8.72 -3.88 5.08
C ALA A 135 -8.43 -3.75 6.59
N GLN A 136 -7.42 -4.46 7.10
CA GLN A 136 -7.22 -4.69 8.54
C GLN A 136 -5.98 -4.00 9.12
N ALA A 137 -4.97 -3.70 8.31
CA ALA A 137 -3.72 -3.12 8.76
C ALA A 137 -3.95 -1.78 9.48
N ALA A 138 -3.21 -1.59 10.57
CA ALA A 138 -3.21 -0.36 11.36
C ALA A 138 -2.24 0.70 10.80
N CYS A 139 -1.37 0.32 9.87
CA CYS A 139 -0.40 1.19 9.19
C CYS A 139 -0.66 1.22 7.67
N PRO A 140 -0.01 2.14 6.92
CA PRO A 140 -0.04 2.14 5.46
C PRO A 140 0.31 0.78 4.86
N VAL A 141 -0.38 0.42 3.79
CA VAL A 141 -0.13 -0.80 3.01
C VAL A 141 0.29 -0.42 1.60
N VAL A 142 1.46 -0.90 1.19
CA VAL A 142 2.05 -0.70 -0.13
C VAL A 142 1.89 -1.99 -0.92
N VAL A 143 1.34 -1.88 -2.12
CA VAL A 143 1.20 -3.00 -3.04
C VAL A 143 2.04 -2.72 -4.27
N VAL A 144 3.07 -3.52 -4.46
CA VAL A 144 4.08 -3.35 -5.52
C VAL A 144 3.82 -4.38 -6.61
N GLY A 145 3.55 -3.92 -7.82
CA GLY A 145 2.97 -4.80 -8.83
C GLY A 145 3.77 -5.06 -10.08
N ASP A 146 4.22 -4.02 -10.75
CA ASP A 146 4.68 -4.13 -12.13
C ASP A 146 6.20 -3.96 -12.20
N ALA A 147 6.89 -4.94 -12.80
CA ALA A 147 8.33 -4.89 -13.03
C ALA A 147 8.70 -3.85 -14.10
N ASP A 148 7.76 -3.60 -15.02
CA ASP A 148 7.94 -2.72 -16.17
C ASP A 148 7.54 -1.27 -15.83
N HIS A 149 7.14 -1.00 -14.59
CA HIS A 149 6.82 0.34 -14.13
C HIS A 149 8.06 1.25 -14.14
N ILE A 150 8.05 2.24 -15.02
CA ILE A 150 9.11 3.23 -15.15
C ILE A 150 8.67 4.53 -14.48
N THR A 151 9.45 4.96 -13.49
CA THR A 151 9.24 6.24 -12.81
C THR A 151 9.84 7.38 -13.63
N GLN A 152 9.07 8.45 -13.83
CA GLN A 152 9.54 9.65 -14.52
C GLN A 152 10.46 10.50 -13.62
N GLN A 153 11.33 11.29 -14.26
CA GLN A 153 12.09 12.36 -13.61
C GLN A 153 11.55 13.75 -14.05
N PRO A 154 11.38 14.72 -13.13
CA PRO A 154 11.54 14.59 -11.67
C PRO A 154 10.46 13.64 -11.07
N PRO A 155 10.77 12.97 -9.94
CA PRO A 155 9.87 11.98 -9.36
C PRO A 155 8.66 12.67 -8.72
N TYR A 156 7.51 12.00 -8.75
CA TYR A 156 6.29 12.53 -8.15
C TYR A 156 5.40 11.44 -7.56
N PHE A 157 4.62 11.80 -6.54
CA PHE A 157 3.51 11.01 -6.02
C PHE A 157 2.18 11.53 -6.55
N VAL A 158 1.21 10.64 -6.74
CA VAL A 158 -0.18 11.01 -7.01
C VAL A 158 -1.01 10.75 -5.76
N VAL A 159 -1.86 11.69 -5.37
CA VAL A 159 -2.76 11.53 -4.23
C VAL A 159 -4.20 11.71 -4.65
N GLY A 160 -5.04 10.71 -4.38
CA GLY A 160 -6.48 10.82 -4.61
C GLY A 160 -7.18 11.56 -3.46
N ILE A 161 -7.81 12.69 -3.78
CA ILE A 161 -8.51 13.54 -2.80
C ILE A 161 -10.00 13.58 -3.11
N ASP A 162 -10.79 13.09 -2.15
CA ASP A 162 -12.24 13.17 -2.19
C ASP A 162 -12.82 14.06 -1.09
N GLY A 163 -11.98 14.70 -0.27
CA GLY A 163 -12.39 15.56 0.84
C GLY A 163 -12.90 14.81 2.08
N SER A 164 -12.71 13.49 2.14
CA SER A 164 -12.89 12.72 3.38
C SER A 164 -11.66 12.87 4.30
N ALA A 165 -11.84 12.64 5.60
CA ALA A 165 -10.73 12.61 6.56
C ALA A 165 -9.63 11.61 6.17
N ALA A 166 -10.03 10.46 5.60
CA ALA A 166 -9.09 9.46 5.10
C ALA A 166 -8.23 9.98 3.93
N SER A 167 -8.82 10.78 3.03
CA SER A 167 -8.05 11.43 1.96
C SER A 167 -7.10 12.51 2.49
N ALA A 168 -7.47 13.22 3.56
CA ALA A 168 -6.58 14.17 4.24
C ALA A 168 -5.38 13.46 4.91
N THR A 169 -5.60 12.32 5.56
CA THR A 169 -4.51 11.49 6.10
C THR A 169 -3.60 10.95 5.00
N ALA A 170 -4.18 10.52 3.88
CA ALA A 170 -3.42 10.08 2.71
C ALA A 170 -2.57 11.20 2.10
N LEU A 171 -3.11 12.42 2.05
CA LEU A 171 -2.39 13.60 1.61
C LEU A 171 -1.20 13.92 2.52
N ALA A 172 -1.42 13.98 3.84
CA ALA A 172 -0.32 14.21 4.79
C ALA A 172 0.78 13.15 4.66
N PHE A 173 0.41 11.87 4.53
CA PHE A 173 1.36 10.79 4.29
C PHE A 173 2.14 11.00 2.98
N ALA A 174 1.48 11.37 1.89
CA ALA A 174 2.16 11.59 0.61
C ALA A 174 3.15 12.76 0.65
N PHE A 175 2.85 13.82 1.40
CA PHE A 175 3.79 14.90 1.65
C PHE A 175 5.03 14.43 2.44
N ASP A 176 4.85 13.61 3.49
CA ASP A 176 5.97 12.97 4.20
C ASP A 176 6.84 12.12 3.25
N GLU A 177 6.21 11.36 2.36
CA GLU A 177 6.92 10.52 1.38
C GLU A 177 7.67 11.35 0.32
N ALA A 178 7.05 12.45 -0.11
CA ALA A 178 7.59 13.35 -1.12
C ALA A 178 8.81 14.11 -0.60
N ASP A 179 8.70 14.68 0.61
CA ASP A 179 9.81 15.34 1.29
C ASP A 179 11.02 14.41 1.46
N LEU A 180 10.78 13.17 1.93
CA LEU A 180 11.83 12.16 2.09
C LEU A 180 12.55 11.79 0.79
N ARG A 181 11.94 12.03 -0.38
CA ARG A 181 12.47 11.64 -1.70
C ARG A 181 12.83 12.83 -2.59
N GLY A 182 12.62 14.07 -2.13
CA GLY A 182 12.73 15.25 -3.00
C GLY A 182 11.79 15.14 -4.21
N ALA A 183 10.58 14.63 -4.01
CA ALA A 183 9.59 14.39 -5.06
C ALA A 183 8.47 15.44 -5.02
N ALA A 184 7.81 15.63 -6.15
CA ALA A 184 6.60 16.45 -6.23
C ALA A 184 5.36 15.67 -5.77
N VAL A 185 4.28 16.39 -5.47
CA VAL A 185 2.95 15.83 -5.16
C VAL A 185 1.94 16.34 -6.18
N ARG A 186 1.24 15.42 -6.84
CA ARG A 186 0.08 15.70 -7.69
C ARG A 186 -1.18 15.35 -6.92
N ALA A 187 -1.88 16.37 -6.44
CA ALA A 187 -3.15 16.27 -5.73
C ALA A 187 -4.29 16.19 -6.75
N VAL A 188 -4.90 15.01 -6.89
CA VAL A 188 -5.91 14.73 -7.91
C VAL A 188 -7.28 14.53 -7.25
N SER A 189 -8.24 15.38 -7.62
CA SER A 189 -9.63 15.24 -7.19
C SER A 189 -10.53 15.03 -8.40
N VAL A 190 -11.05 13.82 -8.57
CA VAL A 190 -11.81 13.46 -9.78
C VAL A 190 -13.26 13.93 -9.64
N TRP A 191 -13.74 14.76 -10.57
CA TRP A 191 -15.14 15.16 -10.64
C TRP A 191 -15.93 14.14 -11.47
N GLN A 192 -16.93 13.51 -10.84
CA GLN A 192 -17.86 12.62 -11.53
C GLN A 192 -19.11 13.41 -11.92
N PRO A 193 -19.41 13.57 -13.22
CA PRO A 193 -20.66 14.20 -13.63
C PRO A 193 -21.83 13.35 -13.12
N PRO A 194 -22.85 13.96 -12.49
CA PRO A 194 -24.05 13.22 -12.13
C PRO A 194 -24.81 12.75 -13.37
N VAL A 195 -25.63 11.71 -13.19
CA VAL A 195 -26.42 11.08 -14.26
C VAL A 195 -27.42 12.06 -14.88
N LEU A 196 -27.89 13.06 -14.11
CA LEU A 196 -28.76 14.13 -14.60
C LEU A 196 -27.94 15.41 -14.83
N PRO A 197 -28.21 16.19 -15.90
CA PRO A 197 -27.46 17.40 -16.19
C PRO A 197 -27.57 18.40 -15.04
N LEU A 198 -26.42 18.82 -14.49
CA LEU A 198 -26.37 19.96 -13.59
C LEU A 198 -26.23 21.26 -14.39
N HIS A 199 -27.09 22.22 -14.12
CA HIS A 199 -26.79 23.62 -14.39
C HIS A 199 -25.62 24.04 -13.47
N GLY A 200 -24.62 24.73 -14.01
CA GLY A 200 -23.49 25.23 -13.21
C GLY A 200 -22.31 24.28 -13.04
N ARG A 201 -22.05 23.39 -14.01
CA ARG A 201 -20.83 22.53 -14.04
C ARG A 201 -19.54 23.29 -13.73
N GLU A 202 -19.36 24.47 -14.34
CA GLU A 202 -18.14 25.27 -14.11
C GLU A 202 -18.06 25.72 -12.65
N ALA A 203 -19.16 26.18 -12.05
CA ALA A 203 -19.18 26.54 -10.63
C ALA A 203 -18.87 25.35 -9.72
N ALA A 204 -19.35 24.14 -10.05
CA ALA A 204 -19.02 22.93 -9.31
C ALA A 204 -17.52 22.56 -9.40
N LEU A 205 -16.93 22.66 -10.59
CA LEU A 205 -15.49 22.45 -10.79
C LEU A 205 -14.64 23.49 -10.04
N GLN A 206 -15.05 24.76 -10.05
CA GLN A 206 -14.38 25.81 -9.28
C GLN A 206 -14.46 25.55 -7.77
N ALA A 207 -15.63 25.13 -7.26
CA ALA A 207 -15.79 24.77 -5.86
C ALA A 207 -14.89 23.59 -5.47
N GLN A 208 -14.73 22.59 -6.34
CA GLN A 208 -13.85 21.46 -6.10
C GLN A 208 -12.37 21.85 -6.12
N ARG A 209 -11.96 22.75 -7.03
CA ARG A 209 -10.61 23.34 -7.04
C ARG A 209 -10.33 24.12 -5.76
N ALA A 210 -11.29 24.93 -5.30
CA ALA A 210 -11.16 25.68 -4.06
C ALA A 210 -11.01 24.76 -2.85
N LEU A 211 -11.82 23.71 -2.74
CA LEU A 211 -11.71 22.70 -1.67
C LEU A 211 -10.35 21.99 -1.69
N LEU A 212 -9.85 21.67 -2.88
CA LEU A 212 -8.55 21.03 -3.06
C LEU A 212 -7.40 21.95 -2.60
N ALA A 213 -7.45 23.24 -2.96
CA ALA A 213 -6.50 24.24 -2.50
C ALA A 213 -6.55 24.43 -0.98
N GLU A 214 -7.74 24.53 -0.40
CA GLU A 214 -7.93 24.67 1.06
C GLU A 214 -7.38 23.45 1.81
N THR A 215 -7.67 22.23 1.34
CA THR A 215 -7.22 20.97 1.97
C THR A 215 -5.69 20.83 1.95
N THR A 216 -5.02 21.46 1.00
CA THR A 216 -3.57 21.34 0.81
C THR A 216 -2.77 22.51 1.41
N ALA A 217 -3.39 23.65 1.66
CA ALA A 217 -2.71 24.89 2.09
C ALA A 217 -1.79 24.69 3.30
N GLY A 218 -2.28 24.06 4.38
CA GLY A 218 -1.48 23.84 5.59
C GLY A 218 -0.29 22.88 5.42
N LEU A 219 -0.34 22.00 4.41
CA LEU A 219 0.78 21.10 4.10
C LEU A 219 1.83 21.79 3.25
N SER A 220 1.42 22.64 2.30
CA SER A 220 2.38 23.45 1.52
C SER A 220 3.22 24.37 2.41
N GLU A 221 2.66 24.90 3.49
CA GLU A 221 3.41 25.69 4.48
C GLU A 221 4.39 24.83 5.29
N LYS A 222 3.99 23.60 5.64
CA LYS A 222 4.82 22.66 6.41
C LYS A 222 5.97 22.07 5.59
N TYR A 223 5.78 21.89 4.29
CA TYR A 223 6.75 21.28 3.37
C TYR A 223 7.03 22.21 2.18
N PRO A 224 7.79 23.30 2.39
CA PRO A 224 8.01 24.32 1.36
C PRO A 224 8.78 23.79 0.13
N ASP A 225 9.57 22.73 0.30
CA ASP A 225 10.36 22.13 -0.77
C ASP A 225 9.57 21.11 -1.63
N VAL A 226 8.37 20.73 -1.20
CA VAL A 226 7.52 19.78 -1.93
C VAL A 226 6.67 20.54 -2.95
N HIS A 227 7.01 20.40 -4.24
CA HIS A 227 6.23 21.01 -5.31
C HIS A 227 4.85 20.34 -5.44
N LEU A 228 3.80 21.11 -5.17
CA LEU A 228 2.41 20.66 -5.25
C LEU A 228 1.74 21.14 -6.55
N THR A 229 1.08 20.22 -7.26
CA THR A 229 0.14 20.56 -8.34
C THR A 229 -1.26 20.03 -8.04
N HIS A 230 -2.28 20.77 -8.51
CA HIS A 230 -3.69 20.42 -8.34
C HIS A 230 -4.31 20.03 -9.67
N GLU A 231 -5.01 18.89 -9.69
CA GLU A 231 -5.71 18.39 -10.87
C GLU A 231 -7.15 18.02 -10.53
N VAL A 232 -8.09 18.47 -11.36
CA VAL A 232 -9.51 18.15 -11.23
C VAL A 232 -10.02 17.56 -12.54
N PRO A 233 -9.63 16.32 -12.88
CA PRO A 233 -10.07 15.67 -14.10
C PRO A 233 -11.54 15.26 -13.99
N VAL A 234 -12.20 15.12 -15.13
CA VAL A 234 -13.59 14.67 -15.22
C VAL A 234 -13.61 13.24 -15.73
N GLY A 235 -14.14 12.30 -14.94
CA GLY A 235 -14.13 10.89 -15.33
C GLY A 235 -14.34 9.94 -14.17
N HIS A 236 -13.96 8.67 -14.35
CA HIS A 236 -14.03 7.67 -13.31
C HIS A 236 -12.78 7.74 -12.39
N PRO A 237 -12.93 7.80 -11.05
CA PRO A 237 -11.81 8.00 -10.14
C PRO A 237 -10.64 7.03 -10.31
N VAL A 238 -10.93 5.74 -10.52
CA VAL A 238 -9.89 4.72 -10.72
C VAL A 238 -9.12 4.96 -12.01
N GLU A 239 -9.80 5.38 -13.08
CA GLU A 239 -9.18 5.52 -14.41
C GLU A 239 -8.31 6.77 -14.46
N GLU A 240 -8.83 7.88 -13.94
CA GLU A 240 -8.10 9.15 -13.91
C GLU A 240 -6.92 9.09 -12.92
N LEU A 241 -7.06 8.43 -11.77
CA LEU A 241 -5.94 8.24 -10.84
C LEU A 241 -4.89 7.29 -11.40
N ALA A 242 -5.29 6.18 -12.02
CA ALA A 242 -4.33 5.25 -12.65
C ALA A 242 -3.57 5.94 -13.79
N ARG A 243 -4.25 6.72 -14.63
CA ARG A 243 -3.62 7.52 -15.70
C ARG A 243 -2.65 8.55 -15.13
N ALA A 244 -3.06 9.32 -14.12
CA ALA A 244 -2.16 10.30 -13.49
C ALA A 244 -0.91 9.63 -12.89
N ALA A 245 -1.07 8.40 -12.40
CA ALA A 245 -0.02 7.65 -11.73
C ALA A 245 0.83 6.76 -12.65
N GLU A 246 0.64 6.83 -13.98
CA GLU A 246 1.33 5.99 -14.97
C GLU A 246 2.85 5.95 -14.79
N HIS A 247 3.47 7.08 -14.45
CA HIS A 247 4.91 7.19 -14.18
C HIS A 247 5.25 7.71 -12.77
N ALA A 248 4.28 7.66 -11.85
CA ALA A 248 4.47 8.12 -10.48
C ALA A 248 5.32 7.14 -9.66
N LEU A 249 5.97 7.63 -8.61
CA LEU A 249 6.60 6.77 -7.59
C LEU A 249 5.56 5.85 -6.93
N ALA A 250 4.37 6.38 -6.67
CA ALA A 250 3.20 5.64 -6.20
C ALA A 250 1.93 6.49 -6.33
N VAL A 251 0.78 5.81 -6.32
CA VAL A 251 -0.52 6.43 -6.05
C VAL A 251 -0.91 6.20 -4.60
N VAL A 252 -1.25 7.28 -3.89
CA VAL A 252 -1.61 7.29 -2.47
C VAL A 252 -3.09 7.60 -2.31
N VAL A 253 -3.80 6.75 -1.58
CA VAL A 253 -5.25 6.90 -1.32
C VAL A 253 -5.61 6.52 0.11
N GLY A 254 -6.66 7.14 0.65
CA GLY A 254 -7.26 6.69 1.90
C GLY A 254 -7.90 5.31 1.75
N ARG A 255 -7.87 4.49 2.81
CA ARG A 255 -8.48 3.15 2.81
C ARG A 255 -9.99 3.18 2.51
N ARG A 256 -10.65 4.25 2.93
CA ARG A 256 -12.07 4.54 2.71
C ARG A 256 -12.21 5.96 2.20
N GLY A 257 -13.25 6.22 1.41
CA GLY A 257 -13.54 7.55 0.88
C GLY A 257 -14.85 8.13 1.40
N ARG A 258 -15.36 9.16 0.73
CA ARG A 258 -16.69 9.76 0.96
C ARG A 258 -17.84 8.78 0.69
N GLY A 259 -17.63 7.83 -0.22
CA GLY A 259 -18.61 6.82 -0.61
C GLY A 259 -18.31 5.44 -0.02
N GLY A 260 -19.36 4.67 0.24
CA GLY A 260 -19.27 3.29 0.70
C GLY A 260 -20.37 2.92 1.71
N TYR A 261 -20.71 1.64 1.78
CA TYR A 261 -21.57 1.11 2.83
C TYR A 261 -20.77 1.01 4.14
N THR A 262 -21.41 1.30 5.27
CA THR A 262 -20.81 1.28 6.62
C THR A 262 -20.13 -0.05 6.98
N GLY A 263 -20.41 -1.14 6.26
CA GLY A 263 -19.77 -2.45 6.43
C GLY A 263 -18.53 -2.73 5.57
N MET A 264 -18.18 -1.89 4.59
CA MET A 264 -17.00 -2.13 3.72
C MET A 264 -15.71 -1.61 4.36
N ARG A 265 -14.72 -2.50 4.49
CA ARG A 265 -13.41 -2.16 5.07
C ARG A 265 -12.42 -1.53 4.08
N VAL A 266 -12.68 -1.66 2.77
CA VAL A 266 -11.86 -1.11 1.67
C VAL A 266 -12.78 -0.44 0.65
N GLY A 267 -12.44 0.77 0.21
CA GLY A 267 -13.20 1.51 -0.79
C GLY A 267 -13.08 0.95 -2.21
N SER A 268 -14.08 1.22 -3.05
CA SER A 268 -14.09 0.79 -4.48
C SER A 268 -12.91 1.37 -5.27
N THR A 269 -12.50 2.60 -4.99
CA THR A 269 -11.32 3.22 -5.63
C THR A 269 -10.03 2.46 -5.32
N VAL A 270 -9.81 2.08 -4.05
CA VAL A 270 -8.66 1.26 -3.65
C VAL A 270 -8.70 -0.07 -4.39
N HIS A 271 -9.85 -0.76 -4.38
CA HIS A 271 -9.98 -2.04 -5.08
C HIS A 271 -9.67 -1.91 -6.58
N GLY A 272 -10.22 -0.89 -7.25
CA GLY A 272 -9.95 -0.65 -8.66
C GLY A 272 -8.50 -0.31 -8.97
N LEU A 273 -7.85 0.52 -8.15
CA LEU A 273 -6.44 0.89 -8.32
C LEU A 273 -5.51 -0.31 -8.17
N LEU A 274 -5.78 -1.21 -7.22
CA LEU A 274 -5.01 -2.44 -7.05
C LEU A 274 -5.00 -3.35 -8.29
N HIS A 275 -5.96 -3.17 -9.21
CA HIS A 275 -6.02 -3.91 -10.48
C HIS A 275 -5.59 -3.09 -11.70
N ARG A 276 -5.62 -1.76 -11.62
CA ARG A 276 -5.46 -0.85 -12.78
C ARG A 276 -4.17 -0.04 -12.76
N ALA A 277 -3.60 0.22 -11.59
CA ALA A 277 -2.39 1.02 -11.48
C ALA A 277 -1.15 0.16 -11.76
N HIS A 278 -0.28 0.66 -12.64
CA HIS A 278 1.02 0.05 -12.92
C HIS A 278 2.06 0.43 -11.83
N CYS A 279 1.96 1.65 -11.29
CA CYS A 279 2.78 2.09 -10.17
C CYS A 279 2.39 1.39 -8.85
N PRO A 280 3.26 1.40 -7.83
CA PRO A 280 2.89 1.00 -6.47
C PRO A 280 1.64 1.73 -5.96
N VAL A 281 0.75 1.00 -5.31
CA VAL A 281 -0.47 1.55 -4.68
C VAL A 281 -0.27 1.60 -3.18
N ILE A 282 -0.35 2.79 -2.59
CA ILE A 282 -0.27 2.99 -1.14
C ILE A 282 -1.65 3.31 -0.60
N THR A 283 -2.14 2.44 0.28
CA THR A 283 -3.39 2.66 1.00
C THR A 283 -3.10 3.10 2.42
N VAL A 284 -3.62 4.26 2.81
CA VAL A 284 -3.38 4.83 4.13
C VAL A 284 -4.57 4.55 5.05
N PRO A 285 -4.35 3.95 6.23
CA PRO A 285 -5.39 3.73 7.23
C PRO A 285 -5.96 5.05 7.74
N ASN A 286 -7.23 5.05 8.15
CA ASN A 286 -7.73 6.13 9.00
C ASN A 286 -7.03 6.04 10.36
N GLY A 287 -6.60 7.18 10.90
CA GLY A 287 -6.06 7.28 12.26
C GLY A 287 -7.05 6.88 13.34
#